data_AF-A0A8B9J705-F1
#
_entry.id   AF-A0A8B9J705-F1
#
_cell.length_a   1.000
_cell.length_b   1.000
_cell.length_c   1.000
_cell.angle_alpha   90.00
_cell.angle_beta   90.00
_cell.angle_gamma   90.00
#
_symmetry.space_group_name_H-M   'P 1'
#
loop_
_entity.id
_entity.type
_entity.pdbx_description
1 polymer ?
#
loop_
_entity_poly.entity_id
_entity_poly.type
_entity_poly.pdbx_seq_one_letter_code
_entity_poly.pdbx_strand_id
1 'polypeptide(L)'
;MSVNGCVTTVQLGSLSQADKSQLHLLPCEIEHDGPAEISRFFTPTVKEQKCEKTVSFRGRGLKGQEVSCPQGYTGLVLKEVQRPSSDQEDRIVKVSSVFQNFVYWNLETLPTSDDGVVKAMAWPSLAEMIHAPVD
;
A
#
# COMPACT_ATOMS: atom_id res chain seq x y z
N MET A 1 -29.91 -10.77 -22.87
CA MET A 1 -28.62 -11.49 -22.73
C MET A 1 -28.01 -11.01 -21.43
N SER A 2 -27.92 -11.88 -20.42
CA SER A 2 -27.31 -11.53 -19.14
C SER A 2 -25.81 -11.40 -19.37
N VAL A 3 -25.25 -10.22 -19.17
CA VAL A 3 -23.81 -10.04 -19.12
C VAL A 3 -23.40 -10.59 -17.77
N ASN A 4 -22.94 -11.84 -17.71
CA ASN A 4 -22.31 -12.36 -16.50
C ASN A 4 -21.03 -11.54 -16.31
N GLY A 5 -21.09 -10.55 -15.43
CA GLY A 5 -19.93 -9.74 -15.11
C GLY A 5 -18.87 -10.60 -14.41
N CYS A 6 -17.62 -10.46 -14.82
CA CYS A 6 -16.47 -11.00 -14.10
C CYS A 6 -16.50 -10.52 -12.64
N VAL A 7 -16.50 -11.45 -11.68
CA VAL A 7 -16.47 -11.14 -10.25
C VAL A 7 -15.05 -11.29 -9.72
N THR A 8 -14.57 -10.30 -8.96
CA THR A 8 -13.32 -10.44 -8.20
C THR A 8 -13.62 -10.88 -6.78
N THR A 9 -13.17 -12.08 -6.42
CA THR A 9 -13.34 -12.67 -5.09
C THR A 9 -12.04 -12.59 -4.30
N VAL A 10 -12.09 -11.98 -3.12
CA VAL A 10 -10.97 -11.92 -2.18
C VAL A 10 -11.04 -13.08 -1.20
N GLN A 11 -10.05 -13.97 -1.23
CA GLN A 11 -9.94 -15.07 -0.28
C GLN A 11 -9.24 -14.60 1.00
N LEU A 12 -10.02 -14.41 2.06
CA LEU A 12 -9.55 -13.95 3.37
C LEU A 12 -9.08 -15.08 4.30
N GLY A 13 -9.16 -16.34 3.89
CA GLY A 13 -8.79 -17.49 4.73
C GLY A 13 -7.33 -17.48 5.21
N SER A 14 -6.44 -16.76 4.53
CA SER A 14 -5.03 -16.60 4.92
C SER A 14 -4.77 -15.38 5.81
N LEU A 15 -5.76 -14.56 6.16
CA LEU A 15 -5.57 -13.28 6.85
C LEU A 15 -4.88 -13.44 8.23
N SER A 16 -5.27 -14.45 9.01
CA SER A 16 -4.71 -14.70 10.35
C SER A 16 -3.27 -15.22 10.33
N GLN A 17 -2.83 -15.78 9.20
CA GLN A 17 -1.50 -16.35 9.00
C GLN A 17 -0.63 -15.49 8.08
N ALA A 18 -1.14 -14.34 7.62
CA ALA A 18 -0.46 -13.49 6.67
C ALA A 18 0.74 -12.82 7.32
N ASP A 19 1.86 -12.80 6.59
CA ASP A 19 3.08 -12.13 7.02
C ASP A 19 2.87 -10.61 7.15
N LYS A 20 3.67 -9.98 8.01
CA LYS A 20 3.73 -8.51 8.10
C LYS A 20 4.80 -7.99 7.16
N SER A 21 4.40 -7.14 6.21
CA SER A 21 5.35 -6.55 5.25
C SER A 21 5.67 -5.09 5.58
N GLN A 22 6.94 -4.74 5.47
CA GLN A 22 7.37 -3.34 5.44
C GLN A 22 7.18 -2.79 4.03
N LEU A 23 6.41 -1.70 3.91
CA LEU A 23 6.11 -1.07 2.62
C LEU A 23 6.74 0.32 2.49
N HIS A 24 7.09 0.66 1.26
CA HIS A 24 7.66 1.95 0.88
C HIS A 24 6.92 2.50 -0.35
N LEU A 25 6.38 3.71 -0.24
CA LEU A 25 5.81 4.43 -1.37
C LEU A 25 6.84 5.46 -1.85
N LEU A 26 7.40 5.23 -3.04
CA LEU A 26 8.45 6.06 -3.63
C LEU A 26 7.86 7.18 -4.52
N PRO A 27 8.50 8.35 -4.61
CA PRO A 27 8.07 9.46 -5.46
C PRO A 27 8.58 9.29 -6.89
N CYS A 28 8.47 8.07 -7.44
CA CYS A 28 8.90 7.74 -8.79
C CYS A 28 8.21 6.47 -9.30
N GLU A 29 8.12 6.35 -10.61
CA GLU A 29 7.67 5.14 -11.28
C GLU A 29 8.85 4.23 -11.61
N ILE A 30 8.68 2.93 -11.39
CA ILE A 30 9.65 1.89 -11.72
C ILE A 30 8.96 0.94 -12.68
N GLU A 31 9.44 0.88 -13.93
CA GLU A 31 8.83 0.05 -14.98
C GLU A 31 8.93 -1.46 -14.71
N HIS A 32 9.92 -1.86 -13.90
CA HIS A 32 10.10 -3.27 -13.54
C HIS A 32 9.14 -3.69 -12.43
N ASP A 33 8.26 -4.64 -12.73
CA ASP A 33 7.42 -5.35 -11.76
C ASP A 33 8.00 -6.74 -11.46
N GLY A 34 8.63 -6.90 -10.29
CA GLY A 34 9.29 -8.13 -9.91
C GLY A 34 10.10 -8.02 -8.60
N PRO A 35 10.81 -9.10 -8.22
CA PRO A 35 11.65 -9.11 -7.03
C PRO A 35 12.76 -8.05 -7.10
N ALA A 36 13.05 -7.40 -5.97
CA ALA A 36 14.13 -6.45 -5.83
C ALA A 36 14.90 -6.68 -4.53
N GLU A 37 16.22 -6.45 -4.56
CA GLU A 37 17.14 -6.65 -3.45
C GLU A 37 17.09 -5.47 -2.43
N ILE A 38 15.89 -5.17 -1.92
CA ILE A 38 15.61 -4.03 -1.03
C ILE A 38 16.44 -4.11 0.26
N SER A 39 16.56 -5.31 0.85
CA SER A 39 17.34 -5.56 2.07
C SER A 39 18.83 -5.32 1.91
N ARG A 40 19.36 -5.39 0.68
CA ARG A 40 20.77 -5.18 0.38
C ARG A 40 21.07 -3.71 0.06
N PHE A 41 20.20 -3.04 -0.69
CA PHE A 41 20.50 -1.70 -1.23
C PHE A 41 19.74 -0.57 -0.54
N PHE A 42 18.47 -0.79 -0.19
CA PHE A 42 17.60 0.28 0.29
C PHE A 42 17.56 0.32 1.82
N THR A 43 17.08 -0.75 2.47
CA THR A 43 16.89 -0.80 3.93
C THR A 43 18.14 -0.40 4.73
N PRO A 44 19.36 -0.87 4.40
CA PRO A 44 20.55 -0.53 5.18
C PRO A 44 21.00 0.93 5.05
N THR A 45 20.54 1.64 4.02
CA THR A 45 20.93 3.04 3.75
C THR A 45 19.92 4.05 4.31
N VAL A 46 18.78 3.57 4.81
CA VAL A 46 17.80 4.39 5.51
C VAL A 46 18.39 4.88 6.83
N LYS A 47 18.47 6.19 7.00
CA LYS A 47 18.84 6.85 8.25
C LYS A 47 17.60 7.41 8.91
N GLU A 48 17.45 7.15 10.20
CA GLU A 48 16.33 7.61 11.00
C GLU A 48 16.80 8.61 12.05
N GLN A 49 16.17 9.78 12.06
CA GLN A 49 16.42 10.83 13.04
C GLN A 49 15.08 11.36 13.54
N LYS A 50 14.79 11.14 14.82
CA LYS A 50 13.48 11.46 15.43
C LYS A 50 12.33 10.79 14.67
N CYS A 51 11.53 11.56 13.92
CA CYS A 51 10.40 11.08 13.12
C CYS A 51 10.65 11.20 11.61
N GLU A 52 11.87 11.58 11.21
CA GLU A 52 12.27 11.74 9.82
C GLU A 52 13.16 10.57 9.39
N LYS A 53 12.83 9.99 8.24
CA LYS A 53 13.65 9.01 7.55
C LYS A 53 14.30 9.65 6.33
N THR A 54 15.55 9.30 6.06
CA THR A 54 16.27 9.80 4.87
C THR A 54 16.97 8.65 4.18
N VAL A 55 16.96 8.62 2.86
CA VAL A 55 17.61 7.57 2.04
C VAL A 55 18.01 8.14 0.70
N SER A 56 18.92 7.49 -0.01
CA SER A 56 19.20 7.81 -1.42
C SER A 56 18.67 6.70 -2.31
N PHE A 57 17.92 7.07 -3.34
CA PHE A 57 17.50 6.15 -4.38
C PHE A 57 17.96 6.68 -5.74
N ARG A 58 18.72 5.88 -6.48
CA ARG A 58 19.32 6.28 -7.77
C ARG A 58 20.13 7.59 -7.69
N GLY A 59 20.81 7.82 -6.57
CA GLY A 59 21.61 9.02 -6.32
C GLY A 59 20.81 10.25 -5.89
N ARG A 60 19.48 10.15 -5.77
CA ARG A 60 18.60 11.25 -5.35
C ARG A 60 18.21 11.11 -3.90
N GLY A 61 18.27 12.21 -3.16
CA GLY A 61 17.88 12.25 -1.74
C GLY A 61 16.37 12.17 -1.57
N LEU A 62 15.91 11.21 -0.78
CA LEU A 62 14.52 11.06 -0.37
C LEU A 62 14.40 11.37 1.13
N LYS A 63 13.29 12.01 1.47
CA LYS A 63 12.88 12.31 2.83
C LYS A 63 11.54 11.62 3.07
N GLY A 64 11.42 10.88 4.15
CA GLY A 64 10.28 10.00 4.39
C GLY A 64 9.75 10.10 5.80
N GLN A 65 8.47 9.72 5.92
CA GLN A 65 7.74 9.67 7.17
C GLN A 65 6.88 8.41 7.19
N GLU A 66 6.71 7.83 8.37
CA GLU A 66 5.78 6.72 8.57
C GLU A 66 4.35 7.23 8.55
N VAL A 67 3.52 6.59 7.73
CA VAL A 67 2.09 6.85 7.60
C VAL A 67 1.35 5.61 8.07
N SER A 68 0.53 5.78 9.11
CA SER A 68 -0.29 4.71 9.68
C SER A 68 -1.60 4.55 8.91
N CYS A 69 -2.08 3.32 8.81
CA CYS A 69 -3.43 3.05 8.36
C CYS A 69 -4.46 3.71 9.31
N PRO A 70 -5.63 4.12 8.79
CA PRO A 70 -6.67 4.74 9.61
C PRO A 70 -7.17 3.82 10.73
N GLN A 71 -7.64 4.40 11.83
CA GLN A 71 -8.14 3.62 12.97
C GLN A 71 -9.27 2.68 12.55
N GLY A 72 -9.19 1.41 12.96
CA GLY A 72 -10.16 0.38 12.58
C GLY A 72 -9.90 -0.27 11.21
N TYR A 73 -8.88 0.18 10.47
CA TYR A 73 -8.50 -0.38 9.18
C TYR A 73 -7.16 -1.11 9.25
N THR A 74 -7.00 -2.09 8.37
CA THR A 74 -5.72 -2.78 8.11
C THR A 74 -5.42 -2.73 6.61
N GLY A 75 -4.15 -2.60 6.27
CA GLY A 75 -3.68 -2.72 4.89
C GLY A 75 -3.52 -4.19 4.50
N LEU A 76 -3.93 -4.53 3.27
CA LEU A 76 -3.77 -5.87 2.68
C LEU A 76 -2.96 -5.77 1.39
N VAL A 77 -1.98 -6.65 1.24
CA VAL A 77 -1.31 -6.89 -0.05
C VAL A 77 -1.97 -8.12 -0.68
N LEU A 78 -2.65 -7.89 -1.79
CA LEU A 78 -3.37 -8.94 -2.51
C LEU A 78 -2.54 -9.46 -3.67
N LYS A 79 -2.54 -10.78 -3.86
CA LYS A 79 -1.88 -11.42 -5.00
C LYS A 79 -2.88 -12.29 -5.75
N GLU A 80 -2.93 -12.11 -7.05
CA GLU A 80 -3.72 -12.95 -7.94
C GLU A 80 -3.08 -14.34 -8.04
N VAL A 81 -3.89 -15.37 -7.79
CA VAL A 81 -3.43 -16.75 -7.69
C VAL A 81 -3.31 -17.39 -9.07
N GLN A 82 -4.24 -17.03 -9.95
CA GLN A 82 -4.32 -17.50 -11.33
C GLN A 82 -4.64 -16.28 -12.18
N ARG A 83 -3.82 -16.02 -13.20
CA ARG A 83 -4.13 -14.99 -14.19
C ARG A 83 -5.32 -15.49 -15.03
N PRO A 84 -6.42 -14.73 -15.12
CA PRO A 84 -7.54 -15.07 -15.99
C PRO A 84 -7.04 -15.22 -17.42
N SER A 85 -7.56 -16.20 -18.15
CA SER A 85 -7.24 -16.37 -19.57
C SER A 85 -8.07 -15.42 -20.45
N SER A 86 -9.11 -14.80 -19.89
CA SER A 86 -9.96 -13.81 -20.54
C SER A 86 -10.62 -12.87 -19.52
N ASP A 87 -11.12 -11.73 -19.98
CA ASP A 87 -11.84 -10.74 -19.15
C ASP A 87 -13.22 -11.21 -18.67
N GLN A 88 -13.65 -12.41 -19.08
CA GLN A 88 -14.92 -13.03 -18.68
C GLN A 88 -14.77 -14.02 -17.52
N GLU A 89 -13.55 -14.35 -17.13
CA GLU A 89 -13.27 -15.30 -16.04
C GLU A 89 -13.23 -14.60 -14.69
N ASP A 90 -13.82 -15.24 -13.67
CA ASP A 90 -13.77 -14.73 -12.31
C ASP A 90 -12.33 -14.67 -11.78
N ARG A 91 -12.03 -13.59 -11.06
CA ARG A 91 -10.70 -13.33 -10.51
C ARG A 91 -10.64 -13.75 -9.06
N ILE A 92 -9.63 -14.54 -8.71
CA ILE A 92 -9.39 -14.95 -7.33
C ILE A 92 -8.07 -14.35 -6.86
N VAL A 93 -8.17 -13.48 -5.86
CA VAL A 93 -7.01 -12.88 -5.18
C VAL A 93 -6.92 -13.38 -3.75
N LYS A 94 -5.70 -13.68 -3.29
CA LYS A 94 -5.41 -14.09 -1.91
C LYS A 94 -4.65 -12.99 -1.18
N VAL A 95 -4.82 -12.94 0.14
CA VAL A 95 -3.97 -12.10 1.00
C VAL A 95 -2.57 -12.70 1.03
N SER A 96 -1.60 -11.93 0.54
CA SER A 96 -0.17 -12.27 0.56
C SER A 96 0.49 -11.78 1.85
N SER A 97 0.17 -10.56 2.28
CA SER A 97 0.67 -9.99 3.52
C SER A 97 -0.25 -8.87 4.02
N VAL A 98 -0.02 -8.46 5.26
CA VAL A 98 -0.74 -7.37 5.93
C VAL A 98 0.22 -6.30 6.40
N PHE A 99 -0.28 -5.07 6.55
CA PHE A 99 0.49 -3.95 7.10
C PHE A 99 -0.42 -2.99 7.86
N GLN A 100 0.14 -2.33 8.88
CA GLN A 100 -0.56 -1.30 9.67
C GLN A 100 -0.03 0.11 9.37
N ASN A 101 1.10 0.19 8.69
CA ASN A 101 1.75 1.43 8.29
C ASN A 101 2.64 1.18 7.07
N PHE A 102 3.07 2.27 6.44
CA PHE A 102 4.05 2.25 5.38
C PHE A 102 4.90 3.52 5.46
N VAL A 103 6.08 3.51 4.86
CA VAL A 103 6.91 4.72 4.75
C VAL A 103 6.58 5.43 3.45
N TYR A 104 6.09 6.66 3.54
CA TYR A 104 5.90 7.55 2.39
C TYR A 104 7.16 8.39 2.19
N TRP A 105 7.66 8.43 0.96
CA TRP A 105 8.87 9.15 0.59
C TRP A 105 8.55 10.29 -0.37
N ASN A 106 9.07 11.47 -0.06
CA ASN A 106 9.12 12.63 -0.95
C ASN A 106 10.55 12.88 -1.43
N LEU A 107 10.65 13.58 -2.56
CA LEU A 107 11.92 14.01 -3.12
C LEU A 107 12.39 15.26 -2.37
N GLU A 108 13.56 15.15 -1.72
CA GLU A 108 14.29 16.25 -1.05
C GLU A 108 13.56 17.02 0.07
N THR A 109 12.25 16.90 0.16
CA THR A 109 11.36 17.60 1.09
C THR A 109 10.60 16.61 1.95
N LEU A 110 10.31 16.96 3.19
CA LEU A 110 9.55 16.07 4.08
C LEU A 110 8.12 15.91 3.58
N PRO A 111 7.52 14.72 3.77
CA PRO A 111 6.07 14.58 3.74
C PRO A 111 5.38 15.56 4.68
N THR A 112 4.22 16.03 4.26
CA THR A 112 3.39 17.01 4.96
C THR A 112 1.94 16.54 5.00
N SER A 113 1.11 17.23 5.78
CA SER A 113 -0.34 17.03 5.76
C SER A 113 -0.99 17.41 4.43
N ASP A 114 -0.28 18.13 3.56
CA ASP A 114 -0.82 18.56 2.27
C ASP A 114 -0.69 17.54 1.15
N ASP A 115 0.16 16.53 1.34
CA ASP A 115 0.35 15.43 0.40
C ASP A 115 -0.94 14.63 0.20
N GLY A 116 -1.24 14.32 -1.07
CA GLY A 116 -2.48 13.63 -1.44
C GLY A 116 -2.65 12.28 -0.75
N VAL A 117 -1.56 11.53 -0.54
CA VAL A 117 -1.57 10.24 0.15
C VAL A 117 -1.95 10.42 1.63
N VAL A 118 -1.42 11.43 2.29
CA VAL A 118 -1.72 11.72 3.71
C VAL A 118 -3.18 12.17 3.84
N LYS A 119 -3.66 13.03 2.94
CA LYS A 119 -5.08 13.42 2.86
C LYS A 119 -6.00 12.22 2.60
N ALA A 120 -5.59 11.29 1.74
CA ALA A 120 -6.37 10.09 1.44
C ALA A 120 -6.57 9.19 2.67
N MET A 121 -5.62 9.17 3.63
CA MET A 121 -5.79 8.42 4.87
C MET A 121 -6.88 9.01 5.79
N ALA A 122 -7.27 10.28 5.62
CA ALA A 122 -8.39 10.84 6.37
C ALA A 122 -9.77 10.48 5.79
N TRP A 123 -9.83 10.03 4.52
CA TRP A 123 -11.07 9.77 3.81
C TRP A 123 -11.97 8.72 4.48
N PRO A 124 -11.47 7.57 5.00
CA PRO A 124 -12.36 6.55 5.55
C PRO A 124 -13.22 7.02 6.71
N SER A 125 -12.68 7.88 7.59
CA SER A 125 -13.45 8.48 8.68
C SER A 125 -14.57 9.39 8.16
N LEU A 126 -14.31 10.16 7.11
CA LEU A 126 -15.32 10.99 6.47
C LEU A 126 -16.38 10.14 5.76
N ALA A 127 -15.97 9.06 5.09
CA ALA A 127 -16.86 8.14 4.41
C ALA A 127 -17.82 7.46 5.40
N GLU A 128 -17.35 7.06 6.58
CA GLU A 128 -18.19 6.48 7.63
C GLU A 128 -19.29 7.45 8.07
N MET A 129 -18.97 8.72 8.26
CA MET A 129 -19.97 9.75 8.61
C MET A 129 -21.00 10.00 7.51
N ILE A 130 -20.58 10.01 6.25
CA ILE A 130 -21.48 10.26 5.10
C ILE A 130 -22.46 9.11 4.89
N HIS A 131 -22.00 7.87 5.06
CA HIS A 131 -22.78 6.67 4.77
C HIS A 131 -23.46 6.08 6.01
N ALA A 132 -23.38 6.77 7.15
CA ALA A 132 -24.12 6.39 8.35
C ALA A 132 -25.63 6.38 8.04
N PRO A 133 -26.39 5.40 8.60
CA PRO A 133 -27.84 5.36 8.43
C PRO A 133 -28.46 6.66 8.98
N VAL A 134 -29.50 7.14 8.30
CA VAL A 134 -30.30 8.28 8.78
C VAL A 134 -31.32 7.74 9.79
N ASP A 135 -31.32 8.33 10.98
CA ASP A 135 -32.34 8.07 12.02
C ASP A 135 -33.73 8.61 11.61
#